data_AF-A0A4Y7M9Q4-F1
#
_entry.id   AF-A0A4Y7M9Q4-F1
#
_cell.length_a   1.000
_cell.length_b   1.000
_cell.length_c   1.000
_cell.angle_alpha   90.00
_cell.angle_beta   90.00
_cell.angle_gamma   90.00
#
_symmetry.space_group_name_H-M   'P 1'
#
loop_
_entity.id
_entity.type
_entity.pdbx_description
1 polymer ?
#
loop_
_entity_poly.entity_id
_entity_poly.type
_entity_poly.pdbx_seq_one_letter_code
_entity_poly.pdbx_strand_id
1 'polypeptide(L)'
;MVFFSRVSSPKLYGSVIIIARKQQQCVITVGQRSISGKVMRQGLPPVQKPAPFPYKEKRYNYIRAVFDRTTSRLDENSKLIVVEGPPAAGKRALAKELAEELEMAYFPSPNVAETYFNDYGYDLRQIDHKLPTSCQSYDENDFIKDPMRENSSKAARFQISKFALRYRRYLEALAHILNTGQGVVMDRSPFSDLAYMTAMTETGIISKNVYNYYHAVRNNSLFALWRPHLVIYLDVPIEETRRRIEARNHPNEKDSIVSSPAYLQALVNSYKNDYLKNISIHAEVLVYDWSKVGDPEILVEDIERIDFDQYTVYDKKLIDWRRDNLWAWNTSRQEFTHSQDYFMGHLNVPPIQCNEIVINPSDRRLYEAILDETPGSKFAKGFNEEMGDKGILFKLS
;
A
#
# COMPACT_ATOMS: atom_id res chain seq x y z
N MET A 1 -30.18 29.37 70.82
CA MET A 1 -31.02 28.51 71.68
C MET A 1 -31.33 27.26 70.87
N VAL A 2 -30.99 26.01 71.20
CA VAL A 2 -30.54 25.36 72.44
C VAL A 2 -29.68 24.13 72.06
N PHE A 3 -28.52 24.05 72.71
CA PHE A 3 -27.69 22.94 73.20
C PHE A 3 -27.57 21.52 72.56
N PHE A 4 -26.30 21.12 72.55
CA PHE A 4 -25.62 19.82 72.40
C PHE A 4 -26.25 18.58 73.06
N SER A 5 -25.94 17.40 72.49
CA SER A 5 -25.36 16.31 73.28
C SER A 5 -24.44 15.39 72.44
N ARG A 6 -23.29 15.04 73.02
CA ARG A 6 -22.26 14.11 72.53
C ARG A 6 -22.65 12.67 72.87
N VAL A 7 -22.31 11.72 72.01
CA VAL A 7 -22.14 10.30 72.39
C VAL A 7 -20.76 9.84 71.96
N SER A 8 -19.99 9.40 72.95
CA SER A 8 -18.65 8.81 72.88
C SER A 8 -18.71 7.34 72.47
N SER A 9 -17.82 6.92 71.57
CA SER A 9 -17.51 5.50 71.32
C SER A 9 -16.17 5.11 71.99
N PRO A 10 -16.04 3.86 72.47
CA PRO A 10 -14.93 3.45 73.34
C PRO A 10 -13.67 3.11 72.54
N LYS A 11 -12.51 3.42 73.14
CA LYS A 11 -11.19 2.98 72.68
C LYS A 11 -11.01 1.49 72.96
N LEU A 12 -10.75 0.70 71.92
CA LEU A 12 -10.12 -0.62 72.05
C LEU A 12 -8.71 -0.54 71.45
N TYR A 13 -7.72 -0.64 72.33
CA TYR A 13 -6.33 -0.89 71.99
C TYR A 13 -6.19 -2.34 71.53
N GLY A 14 -5.73 -2.53 70.29
CA GLY A 14 -5.36 -3.83 69.74
C GLY A 14 -4.27 -3.64 68.71
N SER A 15 -3.09 -4.16 68.99
CA SER A 15 -1.89 -4.10 68.14
C SER A 15 -2.12 -4.90 66.86
N VAL A 16 -2.48 -4.23 65.76
CA VAL A 16 -2.53 -4.87 64.44
C VAL A 16 -1.12 -4.87 63.85
N ILE A 17 -0.46 -6.03 63.85
CA ILE A 17 0.73 -6.27 63.05
C ILE A 17 0.27 -6.29 61.59
N ILE A 18 0.51 -5.19 60.87
CA ILE A 18 0.32 -5.13 59.41
C ILE A 18 1.46 -5.94 58.80
N ILE A 19 1.18 -7.19 58.43
CA ILE A 19 2.05 -7.95 57.53
C ILE A 19 1.96 -7.23 56.18
N ALA A 20 3.00 -6.47 55.85
CA ALA A 20 3.17 -5.87 54.53
C ALA A 20 3.27 -7.00 53.48
N ARG A 21 2.14 -7.39 52.91
CA ARG A 21 2.13 -8.09 51.63
C ARG A 21 2.74 -7.11 50.63
N LYS A 22 3.88 -7.49 50.07
CA LYS A 22 4.47 -6.87 48.89
C LYS A 22 3.40 -6.90 47.80
N GLN A 23 2.60 -5.82 47.69
CA GLN A 23 1.81 -5.58 46.51
C GLN A 23 2.84 -5.46 45.39
N GLN A 24 2.97 -6.49 44.57
CA GLN A 24 3.43 -6.30 43.21
C GLN A 24 2.49 -5.24 42.65
N GLN A 25 2.97 -4.00 42.60
CA GLN A 25 2.46 -3.03 41.66
C GLN A 25 2.64 -3.68 40.30
N CYS A 26 1.59 -4.35 39.83
CA CYS A 26 1.44 -4.61 38.42
C CYS A 26 1.30 -3.22 37.82
N VAL A 27 2.43 -2.65 37.41
CA VAL A 27 2.46 -1.54 36.48
C VAL A 27 1.83 -2.13 35.22
N ILE A 28 0.50 -2.09 35.16
CA ILE A 28 -0.18 -2.08 33.88
C ILE A 28 0.15 -0.70 33.35
N THR A 29 1.33 -0.58 32.73
CA THR A 29 1.52 0.43 31.71
C THR A 29 0.38 0.17 30.76
N VAL A 30 -0.63 1.03 30.78
CA VAL A 30 -1.51 1.21 29.63
C VAL A 30 -0.55 1.69 28.56
N GLY A 31 0.06 0.74 27.85
CA GLY A 31 1.01 1.05 26.80
C GLY A 31 0.26 1.91 25.81
N GLN A 32 0.75 3.13 25.60
CA GLN A 32 0.34 3.92 24.44
C GLN A 32 0.53 3.00 23.24
N ARG A 33 -0.51 2.81 22.42
CA ARG A 33 -0.44 1.93 21.24
C ARG A 33 0.27 2.61 20.08
N SER A 34 1.48 3.07 20.36
CA SER A 34 2.40 3.67 19.41
C SER A 34 3.17 2.56 18.71
N ILE A 35 3.50 2.79 17.44
CA ILE A 35 4.41 1.89 16.71
C ILE A 35 5.74 1.86 17.47
N SER A 36 6.29 0.68 17.73
CA SER A 36 7.57 0.51 18.41
C SER A 36 8.63 -0.06 17.47
N GLY A 37 9.86 0.42 17.60
CA GLY A 37 11.03 -0.18 16.98
C GLY A 37 11.49 -1.44 17.70
N LYS A 38 12.29 -2.24 17.00
CA LYS A 38 12.85 -3.49 17.52
C LYS A 38 13.66 -3.27 18.80
N VAL A 39 14.44 -2.19 18.88
CA VAL A 39 15.28 -1.85 20.04
C VAL A 39 14.41 -1.61 21.29
N MET A 40 13.33 -0.85 21.16
CA MET A 40 12.42 -0.58 22.28
C MET A 40 11.73 -1.85 22.79
N ARG A 41 11.52 -2.84 21.91
CA ARG A 41 10.93 -4.15 22.26
C ARG A 41 11.92 -5.16 22.84
N GLN A 42 13.23 -4.97 22.68
CA GLN A 42 14.28 -5.85 23.23
C GLN A 42 14.31 -5.74 24.76
N GLY A 43 13.38 -6.42 25.44
CA GLY A 43 13.22 -6.39 26.89
C GLY A 43 11.77 -6.45 27.35
N LEU A 44 10.81 -6.22 26.45
CA LEU A 44 9.39 -6.43 26.72
C LEU A 44 9.03 -7.92 26.59
N PRO A 45 8.08 -8.43 27.39
CA PRO A 45 7.59 -9.78 27.22
C PRO A 45 6.99 -9.96 25.82
N PRO A 46 7.21 -11.09 25.15
CA PRO A 46 6.69 -11.31 23.81
C PRO A 46 5.16 -11.27 23.83
N VAL A 47 4.57 -10.50 22.92
CA VAL A 47 3.11 -10.42 22.77
C VAL A 47 2.60 -11.81 22.34
N GLN A 48 1.73 -12.42 23.14
CA GLN A 48 1.14 -13.72 22.83
C GLN A 48 0.12 -13.55 21.69
N LYS A 49 0.57 -13.76 20.45
CA LYS A 49 -0.27 -13.74 19.25
C LYS A 49 -0.52 -15.15 18.71
N PRO A 50 -1.68 -15.43 18.12
CA PRO A 50 -1.88 -16.63 17.32
C PRO A 50 -0.90 -16.68 16.14
N ALA A 51 -0.43 -17.87 15.79
CA ALA A 51 0.45 -18.06 14.63
C ALA A 51 -0.17 -17.51 13.34
N PRO A 52 0.59 -16.86 12.44
CA PRO A 52 0.08 -16.27 11.20
C PRO A 52 -0.78 -17.24 10.39
N PHE A 53 -1.92 -16.76 9.89
CA PHE A 53 -2.82 -17.61 9.11
C PHE A 53 -2.26 -17.80 7.69
N PRO A 54 -2.17 -19.03 7.15
CA PRO A 54 -1.64 -19.30 5.81
C PRO A 54 -2.69 -18.97 4.72
N TYR A 55 -2.96 -17.66 4.54
CA TYR A 55 -4.05 -17.15 3.71
C TYR A 55 -3.88 -17.38 2.20
N LYS A 56 -2.66 -17.67 1.74
CA LYS A 56 -2.37 -18.01 0.34
C LYS A 56 -2.83 -19.43 -0.03
N GLU A 57 -2.87 -20.34 0.94
CA GLU A 57 -3.20 -21.75 0.73
C GLU A 57 -4.59 -22.10 1.26
N LYS A 58 -5.03 -21.41 2.32
CA LYS A 58 -6.27 -21.72 3.03
C LYS A 58 -7.23 -20.55 2.95
N ARG A 59 -8.48 -20.86 2.60
CA ARG A 59 -9.57 -19.88 2.65
C ARG A 59 -9.98 -19.59 4.08
N TYR A 60 -10.10 -18.31 4.40
CA TYR A 60 -10.68 -17.82 5.66
C TYR A 60 -12.19 -17.66 5.44
N ASN A 61 -12.98 -18.58 5.99
CA ASN A 61 -14.43 -18.65 5.81
C ASN A 61 -15.16 -18.33 7.12
N TYR A 62 -16.49 -18.30 7.08
CA TYR A 62 -17.33 -17.98 8.24
C TYR A 62 -17.03 -18.85 9.47
N ILE A 63 -16.91 -20.18 9.29
CA ILE A 63 -16.62 -21.10 10.39
C ILE A 63 -15.27 -20.77 11.02
N ARG A 64 -14.23 -20.53 10.21
CA ARG A 64 -12.92 -20.10 10.73
C ARG A 64 -13.01 -18.76 11.43
N ALA A 65 -13.83 -17.82 10.96
CA ALA A 65 -13.98 -16.51 11.57
C ALA A 65 -14.58 -16.55 12.99
N VAL A 66 -15.31 -17.60 13.33
CA VAL A 66 -15.84 -17.82 14.69
C VAL A 66 -14.70 -18.15 15.67
N PHE A 67 -13.71 -18.95 15.23
CA PHE A 67 -12.62 -19.45 16.08
C PHE A 67 -11.32 -18.63 15.97
N ASP A 68 -11.04 -18.06 14.79
CA ASP A 68 -9.84 -17.32 14.46
C ASP A 68 -10.17 -15.83 14.27
N ARG A 69 -10.34 -15.13 15.39
CA ARG A 69 -10.70 -13.71 15.42
C ARG A 69 -9.59 -12.86 14.81
N THR A 70 -9.94 -11.88 13.98
CA THR A 70 -8.93 -11.00 13.35
C THR A 70 -8.22 -10.13 14.38
N THR A 71 -8.94 -9.55 15.33
CA THR A 71 -8.37 -8.61 16.32
C THR A 71 -7.40 -9.26 17.30
N SER A 72 -7.44 -10.59 17.52
CA SER A 72 -6.48 -11.26 18.40
C SER A 72 -5.07 -11.37 17.81
N ARG A 73 -4.92 -11.04 16.53
CA ARG A 73 -3.63 -11.01 15.81
C ARG A 73 -3.03 -9.61 15.77
N LEU A 74 -3.88 -8.59 15.85
CA LEU A 74 -3.51 -7.19 15.68
C LEU A 74 -2.91 -6.64 16.98
N ASP A 75 -1.90 -5.82 16.82
CA ASP A 75 -1.20 -5.11 17.89
C ASP A 75 -0.83 -3.68 17.45
N GLU A 76 0.00 -3.04 18.26
CA GLU A 76 0.51 -1.68 18.04
C GLU A 76 1.23 -1.57 16.69
N ASN A 77 2.04 -2.57 16.32
CA ASN A 77 2.80 -2.61 15.06
C ASN A 77 2.03 -3.18 13.87
N SER A 78 0.75 -3.54 14.02
CA SER A 78 -0.13 -3.96 12.92
C SER A 78 -0.62 -2.74 12.12
N LYS A 79 0.32 -1.98 11.55
CA LYS A 79 0.08 -0.70 10.88
C LYS A 79 0.54 -0.75 9.43
N LEU A 80 0.01 0.17 8.65
CA LEU A 80 0.34 0.35 7.24
C LEU A 80 1.04 1.70 7.07
N ILE A 81 2.32 1.65 6.71
CA ILE A 81 3.18 2.81 6.52
C ILE A 81 3.52 2.92 5.04
N VAL A 82 3.40 4.12 4.49
CA VAL A 82 3.72 4.40 3.08
C VAL A 82 4.84 5.44 3.01
N VAL A 83 5.91 5.11 2.31
CA VAL A 83 6.99 6.05 1.98
C VAL A 83 6.74 6.65 0.59
N GLU A 84 6.59 7.98 0.55
CA GLU A 84 6.25 8.78 -0.62
C GLU A 84 7.34 9.84 -0.90
N GLY A 85 7.32 10.41 -2.10
CA GLY A 85 8.30 11.41 -2.53
C GLY A 85 8.65 11.33 -4.01
N PRO A 86 9.43 12.30 -4.52
CA PRO A 86 9.77 12.42 -5.93
C PRO A 86 10.63 11.23 -6.42
N PRO A 87 10.77 11.05 -7.74
CA PRO A 87 11.72 10.11 -8.33
C PRO A 87 13.12 10.28 -7.72
N ALA A 88 13.90 9.20 -7.66
CA ALA A 88 15.26 9.21 -7.10
C ALA A 88 15.43 9.70 -5.63
N ALA A 89 14.35 9.81 -4.85
CA ALA A 89 14.43 10.14 -3.43
C ALA A 89 14.99 9.01 -2.52
N GLY A 90 15.23 7.80 -3.03
CA GLY A 90 15.74 6.68 -2.22
C GLY A 90 14.67 5.90 -1.44
N LYS A 91 13.37 6.15 -1.71
CA LYS A 91 12.22 5.52 -1.03
C LYS A 91 12.33 4.01 -0.80
N ARG A 92 12.81 3.27 -1.81
CA ARG A 92 12.95 1.81 -1.75
C ARG A 92 13.94 1.35 -0.69
N ALA A 93 15.06 2.06 -0.53
CA ALA A 93 16.07 1.73 0.47
C ALA A 93 15.51 2.03 1.88
N LEU A 94 15.00 3.25 2.06
CA LEU A 94 14.41 3.68 3.34
C LEU A 94 13.24 2.77 3.78
N ALA A 95 12.35 2.40 2.85
CA ALA A 95 11.20 1.55 3.19
C ALA A 95 11.62 0.13 3.61
N LYS A 96 12.75 -0.39 3.11
CA LYS A 96 13.31 -1.67 3.54
C LYS A 96 13.92 -1.57 4.93
N GLU A 97 14.79 -0.57 5.13
CA GLU A 97 15.43 -0.30 6.42
C GLU A 97 14.37 -0.07 7.52
N LEU A 98 13.36 0.74 7.23
CA LEU A 98 12.25 0.98 8.16
C LEU A 98 11.44 -0.29 8.46
N ALA A 99 11.22 -1.16 7.47
CA ALA A 99 10.54 -2.43 7.69
C ALA A 99 11.36 -3.35 8.61
N GLU A 100 12.68 -3.38 8.45
CA GLU A 100 13.59 -4.15 9.28
C GLU A 100 13.60 -3.63 10.74
N GLU A 101 13.73 -2.31 10.92
CA GLU A 101 13.74 -1.68 12.25
C GLU A 101 12.41 -1.83 13.01
N LEU A 102 11.28 -1.80 12.29
CA LEU A 102 9.95 -1.96 12.90
C LEU A 102 9.46 -3.42 12.96
N GLU A 103 10.23 -4.37 12.43
CA GLU A 103 9.88 -5.79 12.23
C GLU A 103 8.58 -5.98 11.41
N MET A 104 8.36 -5.10 10.44
CA MET A 104 7.23 -5.11 9.52
C MET A 104 7.61 -5.78 8.18
N ALA A 105 6.61 -6.19 7.40
CA ALA A 105 6.84 -6.72 6.07
C ALA A 105 7.06 -5.58 5.07
N TYR A 106 8.12 -5.66 4.27
CA TYR A 106 8.35 -4.72 3.17
C TYR A 106 7.61 -5.16 1.89
N PHE A 107 6.78 -4.27 1.36
CA PHE A 107 6.04 -4.50 0.11
C PHE A 107 6.55 -3.53 -0.98
N PRO A 108 7.24 -4.02 -2.02
CA PRO A 108 7.79 -3.16 -3.05
C PRO A 108 6.72 -2.61 -4.00
N SER A 109 6.96 -1.40 -4.50
CA SER A 109 6.22 -0.81 -5.60
C SER A 109 6.27 -1.74 -6.81
N PRO A 110 5.12 -2.09 -7.41
CA PRO A 110 5.10 -3.00 -8.55
C PRO A 110 5.68 -2.34 -9.80
N ASN A 111 6.32 -3.16 -10.63
CA ASN A 111 6.87 -2.78 -11.93
C ASN A 111 5.97 -3.33 -13.04
N VAL A 112 5.69 -2.55 -14.09
CA VAL A 112 4.86 -3.03 -15.21
C VAL A 112 5.57 -4.16 -15.96
N ALA A 113 6.91 -4.14 -16.01
CA ALA A 113 7.68 -5.21 -16.64
C ALA A 113 7.39 -6.62 -16.07
N GLU A 114 7.04 -6.72 -14.79
CA GLU A 114 6.69 -8.00 -14.15
C GLU A 114 5.39 -8.60 -14.71
N THR A 115 4.52 -7.77 -15.29
CA THR A 115 3.25 -8.23 -15.87
C THR A 115 3.39 -8.90 -17.23
N TYR A 116 4.54 -8.76 -17.88
CA TYR A 116 4.82 -9.41 -19.15
C TYR A 116 5.32 -10.84 -19.00
N PHE A 117 5.47 -11.35 -17.78
CA PHE A 117 5.71 -12.77 -17.54
C PHE A 117 4.37 -13.48 -17.31
N ASN A 118 4.12 -14.54 -18.07
CA ASN A 118 2.95 -15.38 -17.81
C ASN A 118 3.15 -16.27 -16.57
N ASP A 119 2.11 -17.01 -16.19
CA ASP A 119 2.09 -17.85 -14.99
C ASP A 119 3.14 -18.99 -14.97
N TYR A 120 3.70 -19.32 -16.14
CA TYR A 120 4.75 -20.32 -16.34
C TYR A 120 6.14 -19.69 -16.59
N GLY A 121 6.25 -18.36 -16.52
CA GLY A 121 7.51 -17.63 -16.67
C GLY A 121 7.93 -17.33 -18.12
N TYR A 122 7.05 -17.53 -19.10
CA TYR A 122 7.30 -17.09 -20.47
C TYR A 122 7.23 -15.57 -20.57
N ASP A 123 8.22 -14.95 -21.22
CA ASP A 123 8.28 -13.51 -21.42
C ASP A 123 7.51 -13.11 -22.69
N LEU A 124 6.35 -12.47 -22.50
CA LEU A 124 5.46 -12.01 -23.56
C LEU A 124 6.08 -10.93 -24.45
N ARG A 125 7.16 -10.27 -24.03
CA ARG A 125 7.86 -9.30 -24.90
C ARG A 125 8.52 -9.99 -26.10
N GLN A 126 8.80 -11.29 -26.02
CA GLN A 126 9.36 -12.05 -27.15
C GLN A 126 8.43 -12.08 -28.37
N ILE A 127 7.11 -11.96 -28.16
CA ILE A 127 6.12 -11.95 -29.24
C ILE A 127 5.79 -10.54 -29.74
N ASP A 128 6.37 -9.47 -29.18
CA ASP A 128 6.06 -8.07 -29.56
C ASP A 128 6.21 -7.81 -31.07
N HIS A 129 7.19 -8.44 -31.72
CA HIS A 129 7.41 -8.29 -33.17
C HIS A 129 6.25 -8.83 -34.02
N LYS A 130 5.41 -9.71 -33.47
CA LYS A 130 4.19 -10.23 -34.11
C LYS A 130 2.95 -9.39 -33.81
N LEU A 131 3.02 -8.56 -32.77
CA LEU A 131 1.89 -7.76 -32.31
C LEU A 131 1.79 -6.43 -33.07
N PRO A 132 0.56 -5.93 -33.31
CA PRO A 132 0.34 -4.55 -33.72
C PRO A 132 1.02 -3.59 -32.76
N THR A 133 1.47 -2.44 -33.27
CA THR A 133 2.18 -1.43 -32.46
C THR A 133 1.36 -0.99 -31.25
N SER A 134 0.04 -0.92 -31.37
CA SER A 134 -0.92 -0.60 -30.30
C SER A 134 -0.92 -1.60 -29.13
N CYS A 135 -0.64 -2.88 -29.41
CA CYS A 135 -0.66 -4.00 -28.47
C CYS A 135 0.74 -4.44 -27.98
N GLN A 136 1.81 -3.94 -28.60
CA GLN A 136 3.18 -4.20 -28.15
C GLN A 136 3.39 -3.75 -26.71
N SER A 137 4.27 -4.45 -26.01
CA SER A 137 4.69 -4.13 -24.65
C SER A 137 5.20 -2.69 -24.53
N TYR A 138 5.02 -2.12 -23.34
CA TYR A 138 5.40 -0.76 -23.00
C TYR A 138 5.63 -0.66 -21.49
N ASP A 139 6.88 -0.75 -21.09
CA ASP A 139 7.30 -0.73 -19.69
C ASP A 139 7.79 0.66 -19.24
N GLU A 140 8.31 0.74 -18.01
CA GLU A 140 8.93 1.93 -17.44
C GLU A 140 10.07 2.48 -18.30
N ASN A 141 10.89 1.61 -18.90
CA ASN A 141 12.03 2.03 -19.71
C ASN A 141 11.56 2.60 -21.05
N ASP A 142 10.54 1.98 -21.64
CA ASP A 142 9.88 2.51 -22.84
C ASP A 142 9.20 3.85 -22.58
N PHE A 143 8.54 4.00 -21.43
CA PHE A 143 7.93 5.25 -21.00
C PHE A 143 8.96 6.36 -20.81
N ILE A 144 10.10 6.05 -20.18
CA ILE A 144 11.19 6.99 -20.03
C ILE A 144 11.79 7.34 -21.39
N LYS A 145 11.98 6.36 -22.28
CA LYS A 145 12.60 6.58 -23.59
C LYS A 145 11.73 7.41 -24.54
N ASP A 146 10.45 7.07 -24.64
CA ASP A 146 9.51 7.74 -25.53
C ASP A 146 8.10 7.81 -24.91
N PRO A 147 7.85 8.83 -24.05
CA PRO A 147 6.54 9.02 -23.42
C PRO A 147 5.45 9.46 -24.40
N MET A 148 5.81 9.90 -25.62
CA MET A 148 4.85 10.38 -26.63
C MET A 148 4.52 9.31 -27.68
N ARG A 149 5.06 8.10 -27.54
CA ARG A 149 4.84 6.97 -28.46
C ARG A 149 3.36 6.74 -28.72
N GLU A 150 2.99 6.55 -29.99
CA GLU A 150 1.60 6.33 -30.42
C GLU A 150 0.66 7.48 -29.99
N ASN A 151 1.08 8.73 -30.24
CA ASN A 151 0.35 9.94 -29.78
C ASN A 151 0.01 9.88 -28.29
N SER A 152 0.96 9.39 -27.49
CA SER A 152 0.87 9.23 -26.03
C SER A 152 -0.18 8.25 -25.51
N SER A 153 -0.89 7.52 -26.39
CA SER A 153 -1.89 6.52 -25.98
C SER A 153 -1.27 5.42 -25.10
N LYS A 154 -0.02 5.04 -25.38
CA LYS A 154 0.73 4.06 -24.59
C LYS A 154 1.10 4.57 -23.20
N ALA A 155 1.57 5.81 -23.08
CA ALA A 155 1.84 6.43 -21.79
C ALA A 155 0.59 6.51 -20.91
N ALA A 156 -0.56 6.85 -21.51
CA ALA A 156 -1.85 6.85 -20.82
C ALA A 156 -2.24 5.45 -20.30
N ARG A 157 -2.20 4.43 -21.17
CA ARG A 157 -2.47 3.03 -20.80
C ARG A 157 -1.51 2.54 -19.72
N PHE A 158 -0.22 2.83 -19.86
CA PHE A 158 0.82 2.49 -18.90
C PHE A 158 0.51 3.05 -17.51
N GLN A 159 0.15 4.32 -17.41
CA GLN A 159 -0.12 4.94 -16.11
C GLN A 159 -1.39 4.37 -15.46
N ILE A 160 -2.43 4.04 -16.25
CA ILE A 160 -3.63 3.34 -15.75
C ILE A 160 -3.28 1.91 -15.29
N SER A 161 -2.48 1.16 -16.05
CA SER A 161 -2.00 -0.17 -15.65
C SER A 161 -1.17 -0.10 -14.37
N LYS A 162 -0.31 0.92 -14.24
CA LYS A 162 0.51 1.14 -13.04
C LYS A 162 -0.33 1.45 -11.81
N PHE A 163 -1.38 2.26 -11.98
CA PHE A 163 -2.38 2.49 -10.93
C PHE A 163 -3.04 1.16 -10.50
N ALA A 164 -3.48 0.34 -11.45
CA ALA A 164 -4.09 -0.97 -11.17
C ALA A 164 -3.14 -1.92 -10.42
N LEU A 165 -1.85 -1.94 -10.79
CA LEU A 165 -0.86 -2.75 -10.10
C LEU A 165 -0.62 -2.27 -8.67
N ARG A 166 -0.50 -0.95 -8.46
CA ARG A 166 -0.38 -0.35 -7.12
C ARG A 166 -1.61 -0.68 -6.27
N TYR A 167 -2.79 -0.63 -6.86
CA TYR A 167 -4.05 -0.99 -6.21
C TYR A 167 -4.04 -2.46 -5.76
N ARG A 168 -3.66 -3.40 -6.65
CA ARG A 168 -3.52 -4.83 -6.30
C ARG A 168 -2.51 -5.06 -5.18
N ARG A 169 -1.30 -4.48 -5.29
CA ARG A 169 -0.27 -4.62 -4.25
C ARG A 169 -0.74 -4.07 -2.90
N TYR A 170 -1.55 -3.02 -2.92
CA TYR A 170 -2.15 -2.44 -1.72
C TYR A 170 -3.20 -3.36 -1.08
N LEU A 171 -4.03 -4.05 -1.88
CA LEU A 171 -4.93 -5.09 -1.38
C LEU A 171 -4.15 -6.24 -0.72
N GLU A 172 -3.06 -6.68 -1.34
CA GLU A 172 -2.19 -7.72 -0.77
C GLU A 172 -1.60 -7.30 0.58
N ALA A 173 -1.23 -6.02 0.74
CA ALA A 173 -0.75 -5.46 2.01
C ALA A 173 -1.85 -5.47 3.09
N LEU A 174 -3.08 -5.04 2.75
CA LEU A 174 -4.22 -5.09 3.67
C LEU A 174 -4.55 -6.54 4.09
N ALA A 175 -4.56 -7.47 3.13
CA ALA A 175 -4.75 -8.88 3.40
C ALA A 175 -3.65 -9.44 4.31
N HIS A 176 -2.39 -9.05 4.08
CA HIS A 176 -1.26 -9.49 4.90
C HIS A 176 -1.43 -9.05 6.36
N ILE A 177 -1.71 -7.76 6.61
CA ILE A 177 -1.89 -7.22 7.96
C ILE A 177 -3.01 -7.98 8.69
N LEU A 178 -4.17 -8.15 8.05
CA LEU A 178 -5.33 -8.76 8.71
C LEU A 178 -5.18 -10.27 8.95
N ASN A 179 -4.39 -10.99 8.14
CA ASN A 179 -4.18 -12.43 8.34
C ASN A 179 -3.01 -12.76 9.27
N THR A 180 -1.99 -11.91 9.33
CA THR A 180 -0.75 -12.20 10.06
C THR A 180 -0.61 -11.38 11.34
N GLY A 181 -1.19 -10.17 11.40
CA GLY A 181 -0.89 -9.21 12.45
C GLY A 181 0.51 -8.59 12.35
N GLN A 182 1.17 -8.74 11.21
CA GLN A 182 2.43 -8.07 10.91
C GLN A 182 2.13 -6.77 10.14
N GLY A 183 2.68 -5.65 10.59
CA GLY A 183 2.58 -4.38 9.86
C GLY A 183 3.26 -4.44 8.50
N VAL A 184 2.96 -3.47 7.64
CA VAL A 184 3.52 -3.38 6.30
C VAL A 184 4.09 -1.99 6.05
N VAL A 185 5.30 -1.94 5.51
CA VAL A 185 5.92 -0.73 4.95
C VAL A 185 5.97 -0.89 3.44
N MET A 186 5.51 0.12 2.70
CA MET A 186 5.52 0.11 1.24
C MET A 186 6.08 1.39 0.63
N ASP A 187 6.71 1.27 -0.54
CA ASP A 187 7.11 2.43 -1.33
C ASP A 187 6.06 2.76 -2.40
N ARG A 188 5.42 3.92 -2.21
CA ARG A 188 4.30 4.45 -2.99
C ARG A 188 2.97 3.70 -2.81
N SER A 189 1.90 4.48 -2.80
CA SER A 189 0.52 4.03 -2.69
C SER A 189 -0.28 4.30 -3.97
N PRO A 190 -1.43 3.65 -4.19
CA PRO A 190 -2.36 4.05 -5.25
C PRO A 190 -2.93 5.46 -5.04
N PHE A 191 -2.92 5.99 -3.81
CA PHE A 191 -3.43 7.33 -3.50
C PHE A 191 -2.56 8.46 -4.06
N SER A 192 -1.24 8.25 -4.15
CA SER A 192 -0.28 9.24 -4.68
C SER A 192 -0.14 9.21 -6.20
N ASP A 193 -0.76 8.24 -6.87
CA ASP A 193 -0.67 8.06 -8.32
C ASP A 193 -1.18 9.28 -9.12
N LEU A 194 -2.14 10.02 -8.55
CA LEU A 194 -2.68 11.26 -9.12
C LEU A 194 -1.57 12.26 -9.46
N ALA A 195 -0.52 12.34 -8.64
CA ALA A 195 0.56 13.30 -8.88
C ALA A 195 1.26 13.07 -10.23
N TYR A 196 1.43 11.80 -10.65
CA TYR A 196 2.01 11.46 -11.95
C TYR A 196 1.06 11.83 -13.09
N MET A 197 -0.24 11.58 -12.93
CA MET A 197 -1.26 11.94 -13.93
C MET A 197 -1.39 13.44 -14.13
N THR A 198 -1.35 14.22 -13.04
CA THR A 198 -1.34 15.69 -13.10
C THR A 198 -0.09 16.18 -13.82
N ALA A 199 1.09 15.69 -13.44
CA ALA A 199 2.35 16.06 -14.09
C ALA A 199 2.35 15.75 -15.60
N MET A 200 1.89 14.54 -15.98
CA MET A 200 1.79 14.14 -17.39
C MET A 200 0.83 15.04 -18.18
N THR A 201 -0.25 15.53 -17.57
CA THR A 201 -1.22 16.41 -18.22
C THR A 201 -0.66 17.81 -18.38
N GLU A 202 -0.04 18.36 -17.33
CA GLU A 202 0.55 19.71 -17.35
C GLU A 202 1.71 19.83 -18.34
N THR A 203 2.50 18.78 -18.53
CA THR A 203 3.58 18.75 -19.53
C THR A 203 3.10 18.37 -20.93
N GLY A 204 1.81 18.16 -21.13
CA GLY A 204 1.24 17.79 -22.43
C GLY A 204 1.60 16.38 -22.91
N ILE A 205 2.03 15.49 -22.00
CA ILE A 205 2.24 14.08 -22.33
C ILE A 205 0.90 13.43 -22.61
N ILE A 206 -0.12 13.66 -21.78
CA ILE A 206 -1.46 13.09 -21.98
C ILE A 206 -2.51 14.18 -22.18
N SER A 207 -3.61 13.81 -22.84
CA SER A 207 -4.73 14.71 -23.06
C SER A 207 -5.59 14.88 -21.80
N LYS A 208 -6.37 15.96 -21.77
CA LYS A 208 -7.36 16.21 -20.72
C LYS A 208 -8.45 15.13 -20.67
N ASN A 209 -8.75 14.47 -21.80
CA ASN A 209 -9.72 13.37 -21.85
C ASN A 209 -9.23 12.17 -21.02
N VAL A 210 -7.94 11.81 -21.18
CA VAL A 210 -7.29 10.77 -20.37
C VAL A 210 -7.30 11.15 -18.89
N TYR A 211 -6.96 12.40 -18.57
CA TYR A 211 -7.00 12.89 -17.18
C TYR A 211 -8.39 12.74 -16.54
N ASN A 212 -9.45 13.16 -17.25
CA ASN A 212 -10.83 13.02 -16.78
C ASN A 212 -11.24 11.54 -16.61
N TYR A 213 -10.85 10.69 -17.55
CA TYR A 213 -11.11 9.26 -17.48
C TYR A 213 -10.40 8.61 -16.27
N TYR A 214 -9.14 8.97 -16.03
CA TYR A 214 -8.41 8.52 -14.85
C TYR A 214 -9.12 8.91 -13.56
N HIS A 215 -9.65 10.14 -13.45
CA HIS A 215 -10.43 10.55 -12.29
C HIS A 215 -11.70 9.72 -12.11
N ALA A 216 -12.38 9.33 -13.19
CA ALA A 216 -13.52 8.42 -13.11
C ALA A 216 -13.11 7.04 -12.56
N VAL A 217 -12.02 6.45 -13.07
CA VAL A 217 -11.47 5.18 -12.58
C VAL A 217 -11.04 5.27 -11.10
N ARG A 218 -10.31 6.34 -10.76
CA ARG A 218 -9.81 6.60 -9.40
C ARG A 218 -10.94 6.74 -8.40
N ASN A 219 -11.95 7.55 -8.70
CA ASN A 219 -13.09 7.79 -7.81
C ASN A 219 -13.98 6.56 -7.66
N ASN A 220 -14.05 5.70 -8.68
CA ASN A 220 -14.78 4.43 -8.60
C ASN A 220 -14.05 3.33 -7.83
N SER A 221 -12.75 3.45 -7.56
CA SER A 221 -11.94 2.36 -6.99
C SER A 221 -11.39 2.65 -5.59
N LEU A 222 -10.93 3.87 -5.34
CA LEU A 222 -10.19 4.20 -4.10
C LEU A 222 -11.05 4.15 -2.84
N PHE A 223 -12.36 4.35 -2.93
CA PHE A 223 -13.25 4.32 -1.76
C PHE A 223 -13.28 2.96 -1.07
N ALA A 224 -12.94 1.90 -1.81
CA ALA A 224 -12.99 0.53 -1.34
C ALA A 224 -11.71 0.11 -0.56
N LEU A 225 -10.65 0.94 -0.60
CA LEU A 225 -9.39 0.70 0.10
C LEU A 225 -9.34 1.45 1.43
N TRP A 226 -8.76 0.81 2.44
CA TRP A 226 -8.41 1.48 3.70
C TRP A 226 -7.17 2.36 3.50
N ARG A 227 -7.25 3.65 3.85
CA ARG A 227 -6.12 4.58 3.75
C ARG A 227 -5.01 4.21 4.73
N PRO A 228 -3.74 4.54 4.49
CA PRO A 228 -2.65 4.15 5.38
C PRO A 228 -2.75 4.82 6.75
N HIS A 229 -2.05 4.25 7.74
CA HIS A 229 -1.98 4.86 9.07
C HIS A 229 -1.03 6.05 9.08
N LEU A 230 0.11 5.88 8.40
CA LEU A 230 1.19 6.86 8.34
C LEU A 230 1.71 6.98 6.91
N VAL A 231 1.91 8.22 6.48
CA VAL A 231 2.60 8.58 5.24
C VAL A 231 3.86 9.35 5.60
N ILE A 232 5.01 8.86 5.14
CA ILE A 232 6.30 9.52 5.28
C ILE A 232 6.65 10.10 3.92
N TYR A 233 6.65 11.43 3.81
CA TYR A 233 6.99 12.13 2.58
C TYR A 233 8.42 12.65 2.63
N LEU A 234 9.21 12.24 1.65
CA LEU A 234 10.60 12.70 1.46
C LEU A 234 10.60 13.90 0.52
N ASP A 235 10.81 15.10 1.07
CA ASP A 235 10.89 16.33 0.29
C ASP A 235 12.32 16.49 -0.27
N VAL A 236 12.48 16.33 -1.58
CA VAL A 236 13.77 16.50 -2.26
C VAL A 236 13.63 17.67 -3.24
N PRO A 237 14.53 18.68 -3.16
CA PRO A 237 14.57 19.74 -4.15
C PRO A 237 14.74 19.19 -5.58
N ILE A 238 14.20 19.91 -6.57
CA ILE A 238 14.22 19.46 -7.98
C ILE A 238 15.64 19.33 -8.51
N GLU A 239 16.50 20.29 -8.18
CA GLU A 239 17.90 20.26 -8.60
C GLU A 239 18.63 19.02 -8.07
N GLU A 240 18.40 18.68 -6.80
CA GLU A 240 18.97 17.48 -6.20
C GLU A 240 18.34 16.21 -6.79
N THR A 241 17.03 16.22 -7.06
CA THR A 241 16.35 15.11 -7.74
C THR A 241 16.97 14.83 -9.10
N ARG A 242 17.21 15.87 -9.91
CA ARG A 242 17.87 15.75 -11.22
C ARG A 242 19.30 15.26 -11.08
N ARG A 243 20.08 15.82 -10.15
CA ARG A 243 21.45 15.35 -9.87
C ARG A 243 21.48 13.85 -9.53
N ARG A 244 20.52 13.36 -8.74
CA ARG A 244 20.41 11.93 -8.39
C ARG A 244 19.96 11.06 -9.55
N ILE A 245 19.08 11.55 -10.41
CA ILE A 245 18.68 10.87 -11.67
C ILE A 245 19.89 10.72 -12.58
N GLU A 246 20.65 11.80 -12.79
CA GLU A 246 21.88 11.78 -13.60
C GLU A 246 22.94 10.83 -13.01
N ALA A 247 23.13 10.86 -11.69
CA ALA A 247 24.08 10.00 -11.00
C ALA A 247 23.73 8.50 -11.08
N ARG A 248 22.44 8.15 -11.21
CA ARG A 248 22.02 6.75 -11.42
C ARG A 248 22.46 6.20 -12.77
N ASN A 249 22.70 7.08 -13.75
CA ASN A 249 23.12 6.74 -15.11
C ASN A 249 22.21 5.69 -15.79
N HIS A 250 20.90 5.81 -15.59
CA HIS A 250 19.94 4.94 -16.24
C HIS A 250 19.77 5.35 -17.72
N PRO A 251 19.71 4.40 -18.67
CA PRO A 251 19.56 4.71 -20.08
C PRO A 251 18.32 5.59 -20.35
N ASN A 252 18.51 6.63 -21.16
CA ASN A 252 17.47 7.57 -21.61
C ASN A 252 16.76 8.36 -20.49
N GLU A 253 17.09 8.17 -19.22
CA GLU A 253 16.41 8.86 -18.09
C GLU A 253 16.80 10.34 -18.04
N LYS A 254 18.04 10.69 -18.39
CA LYS A 254 18.54 12.08 -18.33
C LYS A 254 17.81 13.03 -19.29
N ASP A 255 17.66 12.61 -20.55
CA ASP A 255 17.15 13.45 -21.63
C ASP A 255 15.63 13.31 -21.84
N SER A 256 14.97 12.52 -21.00
CA SER A 256 13.53 12.29 -21.09
C SER A 256 12.70 13.50 -20.63
N ILE A 257 11.53 13.67 -21.25
CA ILE A 257 10.51 14.64 -20.85
C ILE A 257 10.11 14.42 -19.37
N VAL A 258 10.09 13.17 -18.90
CA VAL A 258 9.71 12.83 -17.52
C VAL A 258 10.76 13.21 -16.46
N SER A 259 11.96 13.58 -16.90
CA SER A 259 13.03 14.12 -16.04
C SER A 259 13.22 15.62 -16.21
N SER A 260 12.38 16.25 -17.04
CA SER A 260 12.43 17.70 -17.25
C SER A 260 12.10 18.45 -15.95
N PRO A 261 12.70 19.62 -15.71
CA PRO A 261 12.39 20.44 -14.54
C PRO A 261 10.89 20.77 -14.43
N ALA A 262 10.23 21.02 -15.57
CA ALA A 262 8.80 21.30 -15.63
C ALA A 262 7.96 20.11 -15.15
N TYR A 263 8.27 18.90 -15.61
CA TYR A 263 7.57 17.68 -15.18
C TYR A 263 7.76 17.42 -13.69
N LEU A 264 9.01 17.50 -13.20
CA LEU A 264 9.33 17.26 -11.79
C LEU A 264 8.68 18.32 -10.88
N GLN A 265 8.62 19.59 -11.33
CA GLN A 265 7.93 20.65 -10.60
C GLN A 265 6.43 20.39 -10.51
N ALA A 266 5.78 20.05 -11.62
CA ALA A 266 4.35 19.69 -11.65
C ALA A 266 4.05 18.51 -10.72
N LEU A 267 4.90 17.48 -10.74
CA LEU A 267 4.79 16.32 -9.87
C LEU A 267 4.89 16.68 -8.39
N VAL A 268 5.93 17.42 -7.99
CA VAL A 268 6.13 17.85 -6.60
C VAL A 268 5.00 18.77 -6.13
N ASN A 269 4.52 19.67 -7.01
CA ASN A 269 3.38 20.54 -6.71
C ASN A 269 2.12 19.72 -6.45
N SER A 270 1.80 18.74 -7.29
CA SER A 270 0.61 17.90 -7.08
C SER A 270 0.73 17.01 -5.83
N TYR A 271 1.94 16.51 -5.52
CA TYR A 271 2.20 15.85 -4.23
C TYR A 271 1.84 16.75 -3.03
N LYS A 272 2.35 17.98 -3.01
CA LYS A 272 2.17 18.91 -1.88
C LYS A 272 0.74 19.45 -1.78
N ASN A 273 0.19 19.90 -2.91
CA ASN A 273 -1.08 20.65 -2.94
C ASN A 273 -2.32 19.74 -2.93
N ASP A 274 -2.23 18.58 -3.59
CA ASP A 274 -3.38 17.69 -3.77
C ASP A 274 -3.28 16.49 -2.83
N TYR A 275 -2.22 15.69 -2.96
CA TYR A 275 -2.10 14.41 -2.27
C TYR A 275 -1.91 14.58 -0.76
N LEU A 276 -0.85 15.29 -0.32
CA LEU A 276 -0.54 15.45 1.11
C LEU A 276 -1.67 16.17 1.86
N LYS A 277 -2.24 17.20 1.24
CA LYS A 277 -3.39 17.92 1.80
C LYS A 277 -4.58 17.00 2.01
N ASN A 278 -4.93 16.17 1.03
CA ASN A 278 -6.07 15.26 1.13
C ASN A 278 -5.80 14.12 2.13
N ILE A 279 -4.63 13.49 2.07
CA ILE A 279 -4.32 12.33 2.90
C ILE A 279 -4.13 12.70 4.36
N SER A 280 -3.69 13.93 4.69
CA SER A 280 -3.52 14.41 6.07
C SER A 280 -4.81 14.46 6.88
N ILE A 281 -5.97 14.54 6.22
CA ILE A 281 -7.30 14.47 6.86
C ILE A 281 -7.52 13.08 7.48
N HIS A 282 -6.87 12.05 6.93
CA HIS A 282 -7.10 10.66 7.28
C HIS A 282 -5.87 9.97 7.90
N ALA A 283 -4.66 10.19 7.39
CA ALA A 283 -3.45 9.54 7.89
C ALA A 283 -2.60 10.52 8.72
N GLU A 284 -1.70 9.99 9.54
CA GLU A 284 -0.54 10.76 9.96
C GLU A 284 0.38 11.04 8.79
N VAL A 285 0.97 12.23 8.78
CA VAL A 285 1.89 12.64 7.72
C VAL A 285 3.14 13.21 8.37
N LEU A 286 4.27 12.58 8.12
CA LEU A 286 5.59 13.09 8.46
C LEU A 286 6.26 13.58 7.18
N VAL A 287 6.79 14.81 7.22
CA VAL A 287 7.48 15.42 6.08
C VAL A 287 8.92 15.68 6.48
N TYR A 288 9.86 15.13 5.72
CA TYR A 288 11.29 15.26 5.96
C TYR A 288 11.96 16.01 4.82
N ASP A 289 12.80 16.98 5.14
CA ASP A 289 13.79 17.48 4.17
C ASP A 289 14.79 16.36 3.89
N TRP A 290 14.71 15.82 2.67
CA TRP A 290 15.49 14.68 2.23
C TRP A 290 16.54 15.09 1.18
N SER A 291 17.02 16.34 1.27
CA SER A 291 18.13 16.89 0.46
C SER A 291 19.42 16.10 0.64
N LYS A 292 19.64 15.56 1.85
CA LYS A 292 20.65 14.54 2.15
C LYS A 292 19.93 13.30 2.67
N VAL A 293 20.45 12.11 2.36
CA VAL A 293 19.89 10.88 2.91
C VAL A 293 20.06 10.93 4.42
N GLY A 294 18.94 10.92 5.14
CA GLY A 294 18.90 10.94 6.60
C GLY A 294 19.09 9.57 7.20
N ASP A 295 19.32 9.55 8.51
CA ASP A 295 19.43 8.32 9.30
C ASP A 295 18.02 7.75 9.59
N PRO A 296 17.73 6.50 9.19
CA PRO A 296 16.46 5.83 9.50
C PRO A 296 16.12 5.79 11.00
N GLU A 297 17.10 5.77 11.89
CA GLU A 297 16.87 5.73 13.35
C GLU A 297 16.06 6.93 13.83
N ILE A 298 16.34 8.12 13.30
CA ILE A 298 15.61 9.35 13.64
C ILE A 298 14.14 9.23 13.23
N LEU A 299 13.86 8.62 12.08
CA LEU A 299 12.49 8.41 11.62
C LEU A 299 11.75 7.42 12.53
N VAL A 300 12.44 6.36 12.98
CA VAL A 300 11.85 5.40 13.92
C VAL A 300 11.48 6.10 15.23
N GLU A 301 12.35 6.93 15.80
CA GLU A 301 12.03 7.69 17.01
C GLU A 301 10.81 8.60 16.83
N ASP A 302 10.71 9.30 15.71
CA ASP A 302 9.56 10.17 15.42
C ASP A 302 8.27 9.36 15.25
N ILE A 303 8.35 8.19 14.63
CA ILE A 303 7.22 7.26 14.51
C ILE A 303 6.77 6.75 15.87
N GLU A 304 7.71 6.47 16.78
CA GLU A 304 7.43 6.02 18.15
C GLU A 304 6.74 7.11 18.99
N ARG A 305 7.00 8.39 18.71
CA ARG A 305 6.35 9.52 19.39
C ARG A 305 4.89 9.73 19.00
N ILE A 306 4.43 9.14 17.89
CA ILE A 306 3.06 9.31 17.42
C ILE A 306 2.11 8.50 18.29
N ASP A 307 1.09 9.18 18.81
CA ASP A 307 -0.04 8.53 19.47
C ASP A 307 -1.17 8.28 18.45
N PHE A 308 -1.34 7.02 18.04
CA PHE A 308 -2.41 6.62 17.12
C PHE A 308 -3.76 6.42 17.82
N ASP A 309 -3.79 6.33 19.15
CA ASP A 309 -4.99 6.08 19.96
C ASP A 309 -5.70 7.38 20.39
N GLN A 310 -5.08 8.55 20.18
CA GLN A 310 -5.66 9.84 20.54
C GLN A 310 -6.99 10.16 19.81
N TYR A 311 -7.30 9.43 18.74
CA TYR A 311 -8.44 9.71 17.88
C TYR A 311 -9.72 9.04 18.33
N THR A 312 -10.78 9.84 18.40
CA THR A 312 -12.13 9.43 18.78
C THR A 312 -12.97 9.01 17.57
N VAL A 313 -14.20 8.56 17.83
CA VAL A 313 -15.19 8.22 16.79
C VAL A 313 -15.60 9.41 15.92
N TYR A 314 -15.39 10.65 16.37
CA TYR A 314 -15.76 11.86 15.64
C TYR A 314 -14.65 12.36 14.70
N ASP A 315 -13.43 11.84 14.87
CA ASP A 315 -12.29 12.25 14.07
C ASP A 315 -12.28 11.59 12.69
N LYS A 316 -11.77 12.30 11.68
CA LYS A 316 -11.62 11.75 10.31
C LYS A 316 -10.34 10.94 10.13
N LYS A 317 -9.32 11.22 10.96
CA LYS A 317 -8.06 10.48 11.04
C LYS A 317 -8.36 9.01 11.26
N LEU A 318 -7.72 8.07 10.59
CA LEU A 318 -7.77 6.61 10.79
C LEU A 318 -9.18 5.98 10.80
N ILE A 319 -10.17 6.63 10.21
CA ILE A 319 -11.56 6.16 10.23
C ILE A 319 -11.72 4.74 9.67
N ASP A 320 -10.92 4.38 8.66
CA ASP A 320 -10.99 3.04 8.03
C ASP A 320 -10.53 1.92 8.98
N TRP A 321 -9.66 2.24 9.95
CA TRP A 321 -9.08 1.31 10.90
C TRP A 321 -9.80 1.31 12.25
N ARG A 322 -10.78 2.18 12.46
CA ARG A 322 -11.63 2.21 13.66
C ARG A 322 -12.95 1.50 13.40
N ARG A 323 -12.91 0.18 13.29
CA ARG A 323 -14.12 -0.63 13.12
C ARG A 323 -14.78 -0.94 14.47
N ASP A 324 -16.09 -0.72 14.54
CA ASP A 324 -16.86 -0.78 15.80
C ASP A 324 -16.98 -2.19 16.39
N ASN A 325 -16.97 -3.23 15.55
CA ASN A 325 -17.20 -4.59 16.00
C ASN A 325 -16.19 -5.59 15.39
N LEU A 326 -16.03 -6.71 16.10
CA LEU A 326 -15.15 -7.80 15.70
C LEU A 326 -15.53 -8.38 14.32
N TRP A 327 -16.82 -8.43 14.02
CA TRP A 327 -17.31 -8.99 12.76
C TRP A 327 -16.92 -8.14 11.55
N ALA A 328 -16.90 -6.81 11.68
CA ALA A 328 -16.44 -5.91 10.62
C ALA A 328 -14.96 -6.16 10.28
N TRP A 329 -14.11 -6.41 11.30
CA TRP A 329 -12.73 -6.85 11.07
C TRP A 329 -12.66 -8.18 10.34
N ASN A 330 -13.45 -9.16 10.75
CA ASN A 330 -13.50 -10.48 10.10
C ASN A 330 -14.00 -10.40 8.66
N THR A 331 -15.02 -9.58 8.38
CA THR A 331 -15.56 -9.37 7.04
C THR A 331 -14.53 -8.70 6.15
N SER A 332 -13.89 -7.61 6.59
CA SER A 332 -12.85 -6.96 5.78
C SER A 332 -11.63 -7.84 5.57
N ARG A 333 -11.27 -8.69 6.54
CA ARG A 333 -10.26 -9.74 6.33
C ARG A 333 -10.67 -10.71 5.22
N GLN A 334 -11.93 -11.15 5.18
CA GLN A 334 -12.43 -12.01 4.11
C GLN A 334 -12.42 -11.31 2.76
N GLU A 335 -12.92 -10.08 2.70
CA GLU A 335 -13.00 -9.26 1.49
C GLU A 335 -11.61 -9.03 0.88
N PHE A 336 -10.66 -8.48 1.65
CA PHE A 336 -9.32 -8.19 1.13
C PHE A 336 -8.51 -9.45 0.80
N THR A 337 -8.85 -10.60 1.40
CA THR A 337 -8.14 -11.86 1.11
C THR A 337 -8.72 -12.59 -0.10
N HIS A 338 -10.04 -12.73 -0.18
CA HIS A 338 -10.71 -13.65 -1.12
C HIS A 338 -11.53 -12.96 -2.21
N SER A 339 -11.81 -11.66 -2.07
CA SER A 339 -12.62 -10.89 -3.02
C SER A 339 -11.78 -9.87 -3.78
N GLN A 340 -10.46 -10.06 -3.89
CA GLN A 340 -9.58 -9.11 -4.58
C GLN A 340 -10.01 -8.84 -6.03
N ASP A 341 -10.49 -9.86 -6.75
CA ASP A 341 -11.00 -9.69 -8.11
C ASP A 341 -12.21 -8.75 -8.17
N TYR A 342 -13.07 -8.77 -7.15
CA TYR A 342 -14.19 -7.83 -7.04
C TYR A 342 -13.69 -6.39 -6.85
N PHE A 343 -12.66 -6.18 -6.02
CA PHE A 343 -12.03 -4.87 -5.89
C PHE A 343 -11.36 -4.42 -7.19
N MET A 344 -10.63 -5.32 -7.87
CA MET A 344 -10.04 -5.03 -9.18
C MET A 344 -11.10 -4.70 -10.23
N GLY A 345 -12.30 -5.27 -10.14
CA GLY A 345 -13.44 -4.93 -10.99
C GLY A 345 -13.86 -3.46 -10.93
N HIS A 346 -13.60 -2.75 -9.83
CA HIS A 346 -13.88 -1.31 -9.72
C HIS A 346 -12.99 -0.46 -10.63
N LEU A 347 -11.86 -1.00 -11.09
CA LEU A 347 -10.99 -0.31 -12.05
C LEU A 347 -11.53 -0.38 -13.49
N ASN A 348 -12.46 -1.31 -13.75
CA ASN A 348 -13.00 -1.56 -15.08
C ASN A 348 -14.12 -0.56 -15.45
N VAL A 349 -13.76 0.72 -15.51
CA VAL A 349 -14.66 1.78 -15.98
C VAL A 349 -14.54 1.90 -17.50
N PRO A 350 -15.62 1.78 -18.29
CA PRO A 350 -15.55 1.92 -19.74
C PRO A 350 -15.09 3.32 -20.18
N PRO A 351 -14.08 3.45 -21.05
CA PRO A 351 -13.54 4.74 -21.51
C PRO A 351 -14.39 5.38 -22.63
N ILE A 352 -15.68 5.63 -22.37
CA ILE A 352 -16.66 6.09 -23.37
C ILE A 352 -16.24 7.40 -24.06
N GLN A 353 -15.62 8.33 -23.30
CA GLN A 353 -15.21 9.65 -23.78
C GLN A 353 -13.72 9.73 -24.13
N CYS A 354 -12.98 8.62 -24.04
CA CYS A 354 -11.53 8.59 -24.23
C CYS A 354 -11.14 7.51 -25.24
N ASN A 355 -11.39 7.79 -26.53
CA ASN A 355 -11.04 6.86 -27.61
C ASN A 355 -9.53 6.63 -27.76
N GLU A 356 -8.71 7.57 -27.27
CA GLU A 356 -7.25 7.54 -27.35
C GLU A 356 -6.64 6.30 -26.66
N ILE A 357 -7.25 5.84 -25.57
CA ILE A 357 -6.76 4.66 -24.82
C ILE A 357 -7.41 3.36 -25.28
N VAL A 358 -8.44 3.40 -26.12
CA VAL A 358 -9.12 2.20 -26.61
C VAL A 358 -8.26 1.54 -27.68
N ILE A 359 -8.01 0.24 -27.52
CA ILE A 359 -7.33 -0.56 -28.55
C ILE A 359 -8.37 -0.93 -29.62
N ASN A 360 -7.97 -0.85 -30.89
CA ASN A 360 -8.85 -1.23 -32.00
C ASN A 360 -9.29 -2.70 -31.83
N PRO A 361 -10.60 -3.03 -32.01
CA PRO A 361 -11.08 -4.40 -31.90
C PRO A 361 -10.33 -5.41 -32.79
N SER A 362 -9.88 -5.01 -33.97
CA SER A 362 -9.12 -5.88 -34.88
C SER A 362 -7.73 -6.21 -34.30
N ASP A 363 -7.02 -5.21 -33.79
CA ASP A 363 -5.72 -5.38 -33.14
C ASP A 363 -5.83 -6.23 -31.88
N ARG A 364 -6.93 -6.05 -31.13
CA ARG A 364 -7.20 -6.83 -29.92
C ARG A 364 -7.45 -8.31 -30.22
N ARG A 365 -8.23 -8.60 -31.27
CA ARG A 365 -8.46 -9.99 -31.73
C ARG A 365 -7.16 -10.66 -32.18
N LEU A 366 -6.31 -9.93 -32.89
CA LEU A 366 -5.01 -10.46 -33.31
C LEU A 366 -4.10 -10.73 -32.10
N TYR A 367 -4.08 -9.82 -31.13
CA TYR A 367 -3.36 -10.03 -29.87
C TYR A 367 -3.82 -11.28 -29.13
N GLU A 368 -5.13 -11.49 -29.00
CA GLU A 368 -5.71 -12.68 -28.35
C GLU A 368 -5.34 -13.97 -29.10
N ALA A 369 -5.45 -13.98 -30.44
CA ALA A 369 -5.06 -15.15 -31.24
C ALA A 369 -3.58 -15.51 -31.06
N ILE A 370 -2.68 -14.52 -31.03
CA ILE A 370 -1.24 -14.75 -30.82
C ILE A 370 -0.96 -15.23 -29.38
N LEU A 371 -1.69 -14.71 -28.39
CA LEU A 371 -1.56 -15.19 -27.01
C LEU A 371 -1.99 -16.65 -26.86
N ASP A 372 -3.05 -17.08 -27.53
CA ASP A 372 -3.53 -18.46 -27.49
C ASP A 372 -2.51 -19.45 -28.08
N GLU A 373 -1.68 -19.00 -29.03
CA GLU A 373 -0.57 -19.77 -29.60
C GLU A 373 0.71 -19.71 -28.74
N THR A 374 0.75 -18.82 -27.74
CA THR A 374 1.94 -18.61 -26.92
C THR A 374 2.05 -19.70 -25.83
N PRO A 375 3.25 -20.29 -25.61
CA PRO A 375 3.42 -21.35 -24.62
C PRO A 375 2.95 -20.97 -23.21
N GLY A 376 2.06 -21.80 -22.64
CA GLY A 376 1.55 -21.62 -21.28
C GLY A 376 0.49 -20.53 -21.11
N SER A 377 0.08 -19.85 -22.17
CA SER A 377 -0.92 -18.77 -22.12
C SER A 377 -2.33 -19.21 -22.51
N LYS A 378 -2.47 -20.39 -23.13
CA LYS A 378 -3.74 -20.89 -23.69
C LYS A 378 -4.79 -21.25 -22.62
N PHE A 379 -4.38 -21.92 -21.54
CA PHE A 379 -5.24 -22.27 -20.42
C PHE A 379 -4.70 -21.73 -19.09
N ALA A 380 -5.57 -21.70 -18.08
CA ALA A 380 -5.21 -21.30 -16.73
C ALA A 380 -4.06 -22.17 -16.17
N LYS A 381 -3.32 -21.61 -15.21
CA LYS A 381 -2.23 -22.32 -14.53
C LYS A 381 -2.72 -23.65 -13.96
N GLY A 382 -2.03 -24.76 -14.26
CA GLY A 382 -2.43 -26.10 -13.83
C GLY A 382 -3.27 -26.87 -14.86
N PHE A 383 -3.65 -26.26 -15.98
CA PHE A 383 -4.47 -26.89 -17.03
C PHE A 383 -3.76 -26.97 -18.39
N ASN A 384 -2.45 -26.76 -18.46
CA ASN A 384 -1.67 -26.86 -19.72
C ASN A 384 -0.85 -28.16 -19.77
N GLU A 385 -1.33 -29.15 -20.54
CA GLU A 385 -0.60 -30.42 -20.74
C GLU A 385 0.81 -30.20 -21.31
N GLU A 386 0.95 -29.25 -22.23
CA GLU A 386 2.22 -28.89 -22.88
C GLU A 386 3.27 -28.35 -21.90
N MET A 387 2.82 -27.76 -20.78
CA MET A 387 3.69 -27.25 -19.72
C MET A 387 3.99 -28.30 -18.63
N GLY A 388 3.53 -29.54 -18.81
CA GLY A 388 3.75 -30.64 -17.89
C GLY A 388 2.72 -30.76 -16.76
N ASP A 389 1.57 -30.09 -16.88
CA ASP A 389 0.50 -30.23 -15.90
C ASP A 389 -0.14 -31.61 -15.96
N LYS A 390 -0.29 -32.23 -14.77
CA LYS A 390 -0.87 -33.56 -14.61
C LYS A 390 -2.20 -33.51 -13.87
N GLY A 391 -3.03 -34.52 -14.08
CA GLY A 391 -4.28 -34.72 -13.35
C GLY A 391 -5.37 -33.70 -13.68
N ILE A 392 -5.32 -33.10 -14.87
CA ILE A 392 -6.16 -31.97 -15.29
C ILE A 392 -7.66 -32.30 -15.15
N LEU A 393 -8.08 -33.51 -15.53
CA LEU A 393 -9.47 -33.99 -15.44
C LEU A 393 -10.06 -33.96 -14.02
N PHE A 394 -9.21 -33.97 -12.98
CA PHE A 394 -9.64 -34.00 -11.58
C PHE A 394 -9.38 -32.68 -10.84
N LYS A 395 -8.87 -31.65 -11.55
CA LYS A 395 -8.70 -30.32 -10.97
C LYS A 395 -10.03 -29.57 -11.03
N LEU A 396 -10.38 -28.92 -9.92
CA LEU A 396 -11.47 -27.95 -9.89
C LEU A 396 -10.88 -26.56 -10.16
N SER A 397 -11.46 -25.83 -11.11
CA SER A 397 -11.05 -24.47 -11.47
C SER A 397 -11.38 -23.47 -10.37
#